data_AF-A0A815D7M4-F1
#
_entry.id   AF-A0A815D7M4-F1
#
_cell.length_a   1.000
_cell.length_b   1.000
_cell.length_c   1.000
_cell.angle_alpha   90.00
_cell.angle_beta   90.00
_cell.angle_gamma   90.00
#
_symmetry.space_group_name_H-M   'P 1'
#
loop_
_entity.id
_entity.type
_entity.pdbx_description
1 polymer ?
#
loop_
_entity_poly.entity_id
_entity_poly.type
_entity_poly.pdbx_seq_one_letter_code
_entity_poly.pdbx_strand_id
1 'polypeptide(L)'
;MSMIKVQHFADVNLVDQIPSVSLAAEEVKKLEENVGSLISTNGCFSTSQDINVTLIFTGADSDEVKSVLFEVRADPRLKAVVFADIDQYSSMRGEKEVLFSLGAVFKIDSIQYDAHQRLWVLKMTTSDYGSKSVYEHLKLQKKQTYGR
;
A
#
# COMPACT_ATOMS: atom_id res chain seq x y z
N MET A 1 -17.83 26.73 8.81
CA MET A 1 -16.42 26.29 8.82
C MET A 1 -16.36 24.97 9.58
N SER A 2 -16.59 23.85 8.90
CA SER A 2 -16.73 22.55 9.56
C SER A 2 -15.35 21.93 9.74
N MET A 3 -14.89 21.88 10.99
CA MET A 3 -13.71 21.13 11.39
C MET A 3 -14.05 19.64 11.33
N ILE A 4 -13.42 18.91 10.42
CA ILE A 4 -13.43 17.44 10.43
C ILE A 4 -12.72 17.02 11.72
N LYS A 5 -13.48 16.48 12.68
CA LYS A 5 -12.94 15.80 13.86
C LYS A 5 -12.16 14.58 13.37
N VAL A 6 -10.84 14.66 13.35
CA VAL A 6 -9.99 13.47 13.27
C VAL A 6 -10.17 12.72 14.58
N GLN A 7 -10.92 11.62 14.51
CA GLN A 7 -11.21 10.77 15.66
C GLN A 7 -9.90 10.14 16.14
N HIS A 8 -9.60 10.29 17.42
CA HIS A 8 -8.48 9.63 18.07
C HIS A 8 -8.68 8.11 17.96
N PHE A 9 -7.83 7.44 17.18
CA PHE A 9 -7.72 5.99 17.19
C PHE A 9 -6.79 5.60 18.36
N ALA A 10 -7.38 5.50 19.55
CA ALA A 10 -6.78 4.79 20.66
C ALA A 10 -7.08 3.29 20.52
N ASP A 11 -6.08 2.49 20.86
CA ASP A 11 -6.06 1.03 20.99
C ASP A 11 -5.82 0.19 19.71
N VAL A 12 -4.53 -0.09 19.58
CA VAL A 12 -3.78 -1.00 18.72
C VAL A 12 -4.41 -2.39 18.60
N ASN A 13 -4.74 -2.80 17.37
CA ASN A 13 -4.59 -4.17 16.87
C ASN A 13 -4.05 -4.07 15.43
N LEU A 14 -2.72 -4.14 15.32
CA LEU A 14 -1.92 -4.00 14.09
C LEU A 14 -1.94 -5.30 13.30
N VAL A 15 -2.97 -5.59 12.50
CA VAL A 15 -2.90 -6.74 11.58
C VAL A 15 -3.77 -6.48 10.32
N ASP A 16 -3.10 -6.53 9.16
CA ASP A 16 -3.60 -6.82 7.81
C ASP A 16 -4.47 -5.78 7.07
N GLN A 17 -3.80 -4.81 6.45
CA GLN A 17 -4.37 -4.07 5.29
C GLN A 17 -3.78 -4.66 4.02
N ILE A 18 -4.63 -5.09 3.08
CA ILE A 18 -4.19 -5.94 1.98
C ILE A 18 -4.72 -5.49 0.61
N PRO A 19 -3.87 -5.05 -0.33
CA PRO A 19 -4.18 -5.09 -1.76
C PRO A 19 -3.65 -6.37 -2.41
N SER A 20 -4.33 -6.85 -3.45
CA SER A 20 -3.80 -7.87 -4.34
C SER A 20 -3.72 -7.34 -5.76
N VAL A 21 -2.58 -7.58 -6.42
CA VAL A 21 -2.33 -7.17 -7.80
C VAL A 21 -1.49 -8.23 -8.52
N SER A 22 -1.66 -8.29 -9.84
CA SER A 22 -0.73 -8.98 -10.72
C SER A 22 0.48 -8.09 -10.99
N LEU A 23 1.68 -8.57 -10.66
CA LEU A 23 2.95 -7.93 -10.98
C LEU A 23 3.70 -8.74 -12.04
N ALA A 24 4.55 -8.10 -12.82
CA ALA A 24 5.45 -8.85 -13.69
C ALA A 24 6.48 -9.62 -12.85
N ALA A 25 6.91 -10.80 -13.31
CA ALA A 25 7.82 -11.66 -12.55
C ALA A 25 9.15 -10.96 -12.21
N GLU A 26 9.64 -10.09 -13.09
CA GLU A 26 10.81 -9.26 -12.84
C GLU A 26 10.59 -8.18 -11.76
N GLU A 27 9.36 -7.71 -11.56
CA GLU A 27 9.02 -6.79 -10.47
C GLU A 27 9.03 -7.51 -9.12
N VAL A 28 8.49 -8.74 -9.07
CA VAL A 28 8.60 -9.60 -7.88
C VAL A 28 10.07 -9.85 -7.54
N LYS A 29 10.90 -10.18 -8.53
CA LYS A 29 12.34 -10.37 -8.32
C LYS A 29 13.03 -9.10 -7.79
N LYS A 30 12.67 -7.92 -8.32
CA LYS A 30 13.19 -6.65 -7.79
C LYS A 30 12.78 -6.43 -6.33
N LEU A 31 11.56 -6.79 -5.95
CA LEU A 31 11.11 -6.70 -4.57
C LEU A 31 11.89 -7.65 -3.66
N GLU A 32 12.17 -8.88 -4.11
CA GLU A 32 13.02 -9.85 -3.40
C GLU A 32 14.44 -9.31 -3.17
N GLU A 33 15.07 -8.78 -4.23
CA GLU A 33 16.43 -8.20 -4.17
C GLU A 33 16.51 -6.95 -3.28
N ASN A 34 15.37 -6.29 -3.02
CA ASN A 34 15.29 -5.06 -2.24
C ASN A 34 14.60 -5.24 -0.88
N VAL A 35 14.49 -6.47 -0.37
CA VAL A 35 14.05 -6.69 1.02
C VAL A 35 14.93 -5.90 1.98
N GLY A 36 14.31 -5.16 2.89
CA GLY A 36 14.95 -4.23 3.83
C GLY A 36 15.03 -2.78 3.34
N SER A 37 14.85 -2.53 2.03
CA SER A 37 14.83 -1.19 1.43
C SER A 37 13.47 -0.50 1.56
N LEU A 38 13.43 0.79 1.20
CA LEU A 38 12.21 1.58 1.13
C LEU A 38 11.63 1.58 -0.29
N ILE A 39 10.31 1.50 -0.39
CA ILE A 39 9.52 1.66 -1.61
C ILE A 39 8.45 2.74 -1.38
N SER A 40 8.06 3.46 -2.42
CA SER A 40 6.99 4.46 -2.35
C SER A 40 6.01 4.31 -3.50
N THR A 41 4.76 4.72 -3.27
CA THR A 41 3.74 4.69 -4.30
C THR A 41 3.73 5.97 -5.13
N ASN A 42 3.53 5.84 -6.45
CA ASN A 42 3.39 6.98 -7.36
C ASN A 42 1.95 7.53 -7.41
N GLY A 43 1.03 6.92 -6.66
CA GLY A 43 -0.38 7.27 -6.55
C GLY A 43 -0.87 7.13 -5.11
N CYS A 44 -2.14 7.44 -4.86
CA CYS A 44 -2.81 6.94 -3.66
C CYS A 44 -2.85 5.41 -3.72
N PHE A 45 -2.79 4.76 -2.57
CA PHE A 45 -2.72 3.32 -2.47
C PHE A 45 -3.92 2.81 -1.69
N SER A 46 -4.86 2.20 -2.41
CA SER A 46 -6.08 1.65 -1.84
C SER A 46 -5.85 0.23 -1.37
N THR A 47 -6.40 -0.09 -0.20
CA THR A 47 -6.26 -1.39 0.47
C THR A 47 -7.58 -1.76 1.13
N SER A 48 -7.77 -3.03 1.46
CA SER A 48 -8.93 -3.49 2.22
C SER A 48 -8.48 -4.15 3.52
N GLN A 49 -9.29 -4.00 4.59
CA GLN A 49 -9.15 -4.81 5.81
C GLN A 49 -9.87 -6.17 5.72
N ASP A 50 -10.57 -6.44 4.61
CA ASP A 50 -11.26 -7.70 4.36
C ASP A 50 -10.50 -8.54 3.33
N ILE A 51 -9.82 -9.59 3.80
CA ILE A 51 -9.05 -10.47 2.94
C ILE A 51 -9.89 -11.08 1.81
N ASN A 52 -11.19 -11.32 2.02
CA ASN A 52 -12.04 -11.89 0.98
C ASN A 52 -12.25 -10.91 -0.17
N VAL A 53 -12.35 -9.61 0.14
CA VAL A 53 -12.42 -8.53 -0.86
C VAL A 53 -11.11 -8.46 -1.61
N THR A 54 -9.98 -8.52 -0.90
CA THR A 54 -8.65 -8.47 -1.51
C THR A 54 -8.39 -9.65 -2.44
N LEU A 55 -8.78 -10.87 -2.06
CA LEU A 55 -8.55 -12.06 -2.86
C LEU A 55 -9.33 -12.04 -4.19
N ILE A 56 -10.43 -11.28 -4.29
CA ILE A 56 -11.14 -11.08 -5.57
C ILE A 56 -10.24 -10.36 -6.60
N PHE A 57 -9.30 -9.54 -6.14
CA PHE A 57 -8.33 -8.84 -6.98
C PHE A 57 -7.07 -9.68 -7.28
N THR A 58 -6.98 -10.91 -6.79
CA THR A 58 -5.89 -11.82 -7.18
C THR A 58 -6.04 -12.19 -8.65
N GLY A 59 -5.00 -11.92 -9.44
CA GLY A 59 -4.96 -12.26 -10.85
C GLY A 59 -4.38 -13.64 -11.14
N ALA A 60 -4.19 -13.93 -12.42
CA ALA A 60 -3.56 -15.18 -12.86
C ALA A 60 -2.08 -15.24 -12.42
N ASP A 61 -1.64 -16.42 -11.97
CA ASP A 61 -0.23 -16.76 -11.73
C ASP A 61 0.30 -17.52 -12.95
N SER A 62 1.31 -16.96 -13.61
CA SER A 62 2.00 -17.49 -14.80
C SER A 62 3.50 -17.22 -14.71
N ASP A 63 4.29 -17.69 -15.67
CA ASP A 63 5.74 -17.46 -15.66
C ASP A 63 6.12 -15.98 -15.79
N GLU A 64 5.28 -15.19 -16.47
CA GLU A 64 5.52 -13.75 -16.71
C GLU A 64 4.81 -12.84 -15.71
N VAL A 65 3.70 -13.31 -15.12
CA VAL A 65 2.85 -12.51 -14.23
C VAL A 65 2.59 -13.27 -12.94
N LYS A 66 2.84 -12.62 -11.81
CA LYS A 66 2.68 -13.19 -10.48
C LYS A 66 1.55 -12.51 -9.75
N SER A 67 0.66 -13.32 -9.16
CA SER A 67 -0.32 -12.80 -8.21
C SER A 67 0.37 -12.48 -6.90
N VAL A 68 0.24 -11.23 -6.44
CA VAL A 68 0.89 -10.74 -5.22
C VAL A 68 -0.15 -10.15 -4.28
N LEU A 69 -0.05 -10.53 -3.01
CA LEU A 69 -0.82 -10.06 -1.88
C LEU A 69 0.08 -9.17 -1.01
N PHE A 70 -0.33 -7.94 -0.78
CA PHE A 70 0.48 -6.94 -0.07
C PHE A 70 -0.01 -6.84 1.37
N GLU A 71 0.69 -7.40 2.35
CA GLU A 71 0.34 -7.26 3.77
C GLU A 71 0.99 -5.99 4.34
N VAL A 72 0.18 -4.97 4.61
CA VAL A 72 0.65 -3.65 5.06
C VAL A 72 0.43 -3.50 6.57
N ARG A 73 1.51 -3.20 7.28
CA ARG A 73 1.50 -2.78 8.69
C ARG A 73 1.59 -1.26 8.77
N ALA A 74 0.47 -0.63 9.11
CA ALA A 74 0.37 0.81 9.17
C ALA A 74 0.50 1.32 10.61
N ASP A 75 1.47 2.21 10.88
CA ASP A 75 1.64 2.86 12.18
C ASP A 75 1.01 4.26 12.15
N PRO A 76 -0.13 4.48 12.84
CA PRO A 76 -0.84 5.77 12.83
C PRO A 76 -0.09 6.88 13.56
N ARG A 77 1.02 6.58 14.25
CA ARG A 77 1.85 7.56 14.97
C ARG A 77 2.84 8.27 14.05
N LEU A 78 3.05 7.74 12.85
CA LEU A 78 3.90 8.35 11.82
C LEU A 78 3.29 9.65 11.31
N LYS A 79 4.15 10.60 10.92
CA LYS A 79 3.72 11.96 10.54
C LYS A 79 3.62 12.15 9.04
N ALA A 80 4.40 11.41 8.26
CA ALA A 80 4.51 11.61 6.82
C ALA A 80 3.56 10.71 6.03
N VAL A 81 3.29 9.49 6.51
CA VAL A 81 2.31 8.60 5.89
C VAL A 81 0.93 8.82 6.52
N VAL A 82 -0.01 9.31 5.72
CA VAL A 82 -1.41 9.49 6.13
C VAL A 82 -2.27 8.43 5.44
N PHE A 83 -3.17 7.82 6.19
CA PHE A 83 -4.16 6.88 5.68
C PHE A 83 -5.49 7.05 6.41
N ALA A 84 -6.59 6.67 5.78
CA ALA A 84 -7.92 6.75 6.36
C ALA A 84 -8.78 5.57 5.94
N ASP A 85 -9.59 5.06 6.87
CA ASP A 85 -10.76 4.25 6.55
C ASP A 85 -11.77 5.14 5.82
N ILE A 86 -12.07 4.78 4.58
CA ILE A 86 -13.01 5.50 3.73
C ILE A 86 -14.22 4.65 3.36
N ASP A 87 -14.44 3.50 3.99
CA ASP A 87 -15.52 2.57 3.62
C ASP A 87 -16.88 3.27 3.58
N GLN A 88 -17.18 4.08 4.61
CA GLN A 88 -18.44 4.83 4.68
C GLN A 88 -18.61 5.93 3.60
N TYR A 89 -17.49 6.38 3.01
CA TYR A 89 -17.44 7.41 1.97
C TYR A 89 -17.22 6.84 0.56
N SER A 90 -16.84 5.56 0.45
CA SER A 90 -16.61 4.87 -0.81
C SER A 90 -17.94 4.57 -1.51
N SER A 91 -17.93 4.58 -2.84
CA SER A 91 -19.06 4.07 -3.63
C SER A 91 -19.22 2.56 -3.51
N MET A 92 -18.17 1.86 -3.05
CA MET A 92 -18.14 0.42 -2.83
C MET A 92 -18.11 0.11 -1.32
N ARG A 93 -19.21 0.44 -0.62
CA ARG A 93 -19.33 0.17 0.82
C ARG A 93 -19.26 -1.33 1.12
N GLY A 94 -18.64 -1.67 2.24
CA GLY A 94 -18.44 -3.04 2.68
C GLY A 94 -17.09 -3.63 2.26
N GLU A 95 -16.32 -2.91 1.45
CA GLU A 95 -14.93 -3.27 1.12
C GLU A 95 -13.96 -3.03 2.27
N LYS A 96 -14.37 -2.28 3.31
CA LYS A 96 -13.50 -1.88 4.43
C LYS A 96 -12.22 -1.21 3.91
N GLU A 97 -12.42 -0.29 2.96
CA GLU A 97 -11.34 0.35 2.23
C GLU A 97 -10.53 1.28 3.15
N VAL A 98 -9.21 1.10 3.17
CA VAL A 98 -8.25 2.02 3.75
C VAL A 98 -7.39 2.60 2.64
N LEU A 99 -7.44 3.92 2.49
CA LEU A 99 -6.73 4.66 1.44
C LEU A 99 -5.53 5.40 2.02
N PHE A 100 -4.35 5.09 1.50
CA PHE A 100 -3.10 5.79 1.81
C PHE A 100 -2.89 6.99 0.87
N SER A 101 -2.33 8.06 1.42
CA SER A 101 -1.99 9.27 0.69
C SER A 101 -0.96 9.02 -0.41
N LEU A 102 -1.01 9.86 -1.45
CA LEU A 102 0.00 9.92 -2.51
C LEU A 102 1.43 9.94 -1.93
N GLY A 103 2.30 9.08 -2.44
CA GLY A 103 3.70 9.05 -2.00
C GLY A 103 3.93 8.36 -0.66
N ALA A 104 2.97 7.57 -0.18
CA ALA A 104 3.16 6.76 1.01
C ALA A 104 4.43 5.88 0.86
N VAL A 105 5.23 5.82 1.93
CA VAL A 105 6.50 5.11 1.96
C VAL A 105 6.39 3.90 2.85
N PHE A 106 6.92 2.79 2.37
CA PHE A 106 6.92 1.52 3.06
C PHE A 106 8.32 0.93 3.06
N LYS A 107 8.68 0.24 4.13
CA LYS A 107 9.83 -0.66 4.15
C LYS A 107 9.36 -2.04 3.69
N ILE A 108 10.11 -2.66 2.78
CA ILE A 108 9.90 -4.06 2.39
C ILE A 108 10.43 -4.94 3.51
N ASP A 109 9.56 -5.66 4.20
CA ASP A 109 9.96 -6.53 5.31
C ASP A 109 10.29 -7.94 4.83
N SER A 110 9.48 -8.47 3.90
CA SER A 110 9.71 -9.77 3.27
C SER A 110 8.83 -9.95 2.04
N ILE A 111 9.22 -10.83 1.13
CA ILE A 111 8.36 -11.34 0.08
C ILE A 111 8.58 -12.86 -0.06
N GLN A 112 7.50 -13.63 -0.06
CA GLN A 112 7.56 -15.10 -0.04
C GLN A 112 6.39 -15.69 -0.82
N TYR A 113 6.60 -16.81 -1.51
CA TYR A 113 5.51 -17.54 -2.15
C TYR A 113 4.76 -18.40 -1.13
N ASP A 114 3.45 -18.19 -1.01
CA ASP A 114 2.54 -19.05 -0.25
C ASP A 114 1.99 -20.15 -1.16
N ALA A 115 2.46 -21.38 -0.98
CA ALA A 115 2.02 -22.52 -1.79
C ALA A 115 0.56 -22.93 -1.54
N HIS A 116 -0.01 -22.62 -0.37
CA HIS A 116 -1.40 -22.93 -0.04
C HIS A 116 -2.34 -21.97 -0.76
N GLN A 117 -2.02 -20.67 -0.75
CA GLN A 117 -2.80 -19.65 -1.45
C GLN A 117 -2.41 -19.48 -2.93
N ARG A 118 -1.29 -20.08 -3.35
CA ARG A 118 -0.74 -20.01 -4.71
C ARG A 118 -0.49 -18.57 -5.17
N LEU A 119 0.06 -17.75 -4.28
CA LEU A 119 0.36 -16.35 -4.53
C LEU A 119 1.60 -15.91 -3.75
N TRP A 120 2.18 -14.78 -4.13
CA TRP A 120 3.26 -14.15 -3.39
C TRP A 120 2.71 -13.25 -2.30
N VAL A 121 3.26 -13.30 -1.10
CA VAL A 121 2.92 -12.40 0.00
C VAL A 121 4.06 -11.43 0.23
N LEU A 122 3.83 -10.15 -0.07
CA LEU A 122 4.73 -9.04 0.18
C LEU A 122 4.33 -8.36 1.49
N LYS A 123 5.15 -8.49 2.53
CA LYS A 123 4.95 -7.82 3.81
C LYS A 123 5.69 -6.49 3.83
N MET A 124 5.02 -5.43 4.27
CA MET A 124 5.62 -4.10 4.34
C MET A 124 5.10 -3.29 5.53
N THR A 125 5.93 -2.37 6.01
CA THR A 125 5.59 -1.50 7.14
C THR A 125 5.73 -0.04 6.72
N THR A 126 4.77 0.81 7.08
CA THR A 126 4.83 2.26 6.82
C THR A 126 6.08 2.88 7.45
N SER A 127 6.67 3.88 6.79
CA SER A 127 7.88 4.54 7.24
C SER A 127 7.86 6.05 6.98
N ASP A 128 8.29 6.85 7.96
CA ASP A 128 8.55 8.28 7.73
C ASP A 128 9.88 8.51 6.99
N TYR A 129 10.82 7.55 7.06
CA TYR A 129 12.09 7.63 6.35
C TYR A 129 11.86 7.62 4.84
N GLY A 130 12.55 8.50 4.11
CA GLY A 130 12.41 8.62 2.66
C GLY A 130 11.29 9.58 2.19
N SER A 131 10.35 9.95 3.06
CA SER A 131 9.21 10.81 2.69
C SER A 131 9.61 12.16 2.10
N LYS A 132 10.71 12.75 2.57
CA LYS A 132 11.26 13.99 1.99
C LYS A 132 11.71 13.80 0.55
N SER A 133 12.42 12.71 0.25
CA SER A 133 12.90 12.40 -1.10
C SER A 133 11.73 12.15 -2.05
N VAL A 134 10.71 11.43 -1.60
CA VAL A 134 9.49 11.17 -2.37
C VAL A 134 8.73 12.46 -2.64
N TYR A 135 8.58 13.32 -1.63
CA TYR A 135 7.91 14.61 -1.79
C TYR A 135 8.60 15.51 -2.82
N GLU A 136 9.94 15.61 -2.80
CA GLU A 136 10.69 16.36 -3.81
C GLU A 136 10.55 15.74 -5.20
N HIS A 137 10.56 14.41 -5.31
CA HIS A 137 10.31 13.72 -6.57
C HIS A 137 8.93 14.05 -7.15
N LEU A 138 7.87 13.96 -6.34
CA LEU A 138 6.49 14.29 -6.76
C LEU A 138 6.34 15.76 -7.18
N LYS A 139 7.05 16.68 -6.52
CA LYS A 139 7.10 18.10 -6.93
C LYS A 139 7.71 18.28 -8.31
N LEU A 140 8.81 17.58 -8.60
CA LEU A 140 9.50 17.67 -9.89
C LEU A 140 8.60 17.14 -11.01
N GLN A 141 7.91 16.02 -10.79
CA GLN A 141 6.95 15.47 -11.74
C GLN A 141 5.81 16.48 -12.04
N LYS A 142 5.20 17.08 -11.02
CA LYS A 142 4.15 18.09 -11.22
C LYS A 142 4.60 19.28 -12.08
N LYS A 143 5.83 19.77 -11.88
CA LYS A 143 6.40 20.87 -12.69
C LYS A 143 6.58 20.47 -14.16
N GLN A 144 6.95 19.23 -14.43
CA GLN A 144 7.12 18.73 -15.81
C GLN A 144 5.77 18.52 -16.51
N THR A 145 4.73 18.11 -15.78
CA THR A 145 3.39 17.86 -16.33
C THR A 145 2.61 19.15 -16.61
N TYR A 146 2.76 20.19 -15.77
CA TYR A 146 1.98 21.43 -15.86
C TYR A 146 2.82 22.66 -16.28
N GLY A 147 4.10 22.49 -16.59
CA GLY A 147 5.02 23.55 -17.00
C GLY A 147 5.14 23.74 -18.52
N ARG A 148 4.06 23.49 -19.28
CA ARG A 148 3.94 23.91 -20.69
C ARG A 148 2.90 25.01 -20.81
#